data_AF-A0A7K0G4R6-F1
#
_entry.id   AF-A0A7K0G4R6-F1
#
_cell.length_a   1.000
_cell.length_b   1.000
_cell.length_c   1.000
_cell.angle_alpha   90.00
_cell.angle_beta   90.00
_cell.angle_gamma   90.00
#
_symmetry.space_group_name_H-M   'P 1'
#
loop_
_entity.id
_entity.type
_entity.pdbx_description
1 polymer ?
#
loop_
_entity_poly.entity_id
_entity_poly.type
_entity_poly.pdbx_seq_one_letter_code
_entity_poly.pdbx_strand_id
1 'polypeptide(L)'
;MNTNLVDFIRANLAILQNQPLSGGIVAKNMHISDNGSGELSLYGDFTITLKVLDLTTNGAPNLNSLMTFTQQVITTKLRGGGYKNGVIIHKYNSAKKIFDKTKTWTYSIRYNFNFTVNVIQINMLTEIKGNDFVLAVVDSIGHQFTDRYGRNQSSAGLTQGEGGPATVSYNSWQKNKHIGVHEFFHTLSLDDIEDSDKKNRLMYHLGDNSGQTISDTEKGDMLNFIMKYMTDITKGNHSNVDLNTVNRLKTFLNNPTNGFKFNKAKFR
;
A
#
# COMPACT_ATOMS: atom_id res chain seq x y z
N MET A 1 -11.17 32.45 16.26
CA MET A 1 -11.36 31.27 15.40
C MET A 1 -11.07 30.03 16.23
N ASN A 2 -12.07 29.15 16.39
CA ASN A 2 -12.00 27.93 17.20
C ASN A 2 -11.11 26.91 16.49
N THR A 3 -9.85 26.79 16.91
CA THR A 3 -9.02 25.63 16.55
C THR A 3 -9.67 24.38 17.14
N ASN A 4 -10.39 23.62 16.32
CA ASN A 4 -10.97 22.31 16.64
C ASN A 4 -10.12 21.19 16.01
N LEU A 5 -10.45 19.92 16.26
CA LEU A 5 -9.76 18.76 15.65
C LEU A 5 -9.62 18.91 14.12
N VAL A 6 -10.67 19.44 13.47
CA VAL A 6 -10.70 19.73 12.03
C VAL A 6 -9.61 20.71 11.63
N ASP A 7 -9.36 21.77 12.40
CA ASP A 7 -8.29 22.73 12.12
C ASP A 7 -6.89 22.13 12.29
N PHE A 8 -6.69 21.26 13.28
CA PHE A 8 -5.42 20.52 13.42
C PHE A 8 -5.19 19.60 12.23
N ILE A 9 -6.20 18.79 11.85
CA ILE A 9 -6.08 17.90 10.70
C ILE A 9 -5.90 18.74 9.42
N ARG A 10 -6.61 19.86 9.27
CA ARG A 10 -6.46 20.78 8.12
C ARG A 10 -5.04 21.35 8.03
N ALA A 11 -4.42 21.72 9.16
CA ALA A 11 -3.02 22.16 9.17
C ALA A 11 -2.07 21.05 8.68
N ASN A 12 -2.30 19.81 9.10
CA ASN A 12 -1.52 18.67 8.60
C ASN A 12 -1.77 18.43 7.10
N LEU A 13 -3.02 18.47 6.67
CA LEU A 13 -3.38 18.35 5.24
C LEU A 13 -2.77 19.46 4.39
N ALA A 14 -2.58 20.68 4.91
CA ALA A 14 -1.94 21.78 4.21
C ALA A 14 -0.43 21.52 3.97
N ILE A 15 0.26 20.91 4.94
CA ILE A 15 1.69 20.53 4.79
C ILE A 15 1.87 19.47 3.70
N LEU A 16 0.88 18.60 3.52
CA LEU A 16 0.95 17.46 2.60
C LEU A 16 0.72 17.82 1.14
N GLN A 17 0.20 19.02 0.85
CA GLN A 17 -0.14 19.43 -0.50
C GLN A 17 1.12 19.42 -1.39
N ASN A 18 1.10 18.62 -2.45
CA ASN A 18 2.18 18.48 -3.43
C ASN A 18 3.52 17.95 -2.87
N GLN A 19 3.56 17.42 -1.65
CA GLN A 19 4.76 16.77 -1.12
C GLN A 19 4.80 15.31 -1.57
N PRO A 20 5.95 14.81 -2.07
CA PRO A 20 6.19 13.39 -2.23
C PRO A 20 6.23 12.74 -0.85
N LEU A 21 5.22 11.94 -0.55
CA LEU A 21 5.14 11.13 0.66
C LEU A 21 5.89 9.81 0.45
N SER A 22 6.12 9.10 1.55
CA SER A 22 6.62 7.73 1.52
C SER A 22 5.72 6.84 0.64
N GLY A 23 6.32 5.93 -0.13
CA GLY A 23 5.60 5.05 -1.07
C GLY A 23 5.61 5.55 -2.52
N GLY A 24 6.10 6.75 -2.81
CA GLY A 24 5.84 7.37 -4.12
C GLY A 24 4.39 7.86 -4.24
N ILE A 25 3.80 8.22 -3.09
CA ILE A 25 2.47 8.82 -2.98
C ILE A 25 2.62 10.34 -3.03
N VAL A 26 1.74 11.04 -3.74
CA VAL A 26 1.63 12.49 -3.71
C VAL A 26 0.18 12.86 -3.43
N ALA A 27 -0.07 13.74 -2.46
CA ALA A 27 -1.40 14.20 -2.10
C ALA A 27 -1.67 15.61 -2.60
N LYS A 28 -2.89 15.89 -3.06
CA LYS A 28 -3.36 17.21 -3.50
C LYS A 28 -4.82 17.43 -3.11
N ASN A 29 -5.25 18.68 -3.05
CA ASN A 29 -6.63 19.09 -2.78
C ASN A 29 -7.21 18.41 -1.53
N MET A 30 -6.37 18.19 -0.51
CA MET A 30 -6.80 17.47 0.68
C MET A 30 -7.71 18.34 1.56
N HIS A 31 -8.85 17.80 1.96
CA HIS A 31 -9.84 18.45 2.82
C HIS A 31 -10.38 17.51 3.89
N ILE A 32 -10.90 18.08 4.97
CA ILE A 32 -11.60 17.36 6.02
C ILE A 32 -12.85 18.13 6.45
N SER A 33 -13.93 17.39 6.72
CA SER A 33 -15.13 17.87 7.38
C SER A 33 -15.49 16.95 8.55
N ASP A 34 -16.10 17.52 9.59
CA ASP A 34 -16.69 16.81 10.72
C ASP A 34 -18.20 17.04 10.66
N ASN A 35 -18.98 15.97 10.74
CA ASN A 35 -20.44 16.08 10.70
C ASN A 35 -21.06 16.40 12.08
N GLY A 36 -20.24 16.49 13.14
CA GLY A 36 -20.66 16.77 14.51
C GLY A 36 -21.24 15.57 15.27
N SER A 37 -21.31 14.39 14.64
CA SER A 37 -21.85 13.17 15.23
C SER A 37 -20.81 12.05 15.38
N GLY A 38 -19.52 12.41 15.35
CA GLY A 38 -18.42 11.45 15.46
C GLY A 38 -18.00 10.80 14.13
N GLU A 39 -18.47 11.30 12.98
CA GLU A 39 -17.94 10.93 11.67
C GLU A 39 -17.10 12.06 11.07
N LEU A 40 -15.85 11.74 10.72
CA LEU A 40 -14.97 12.60 9.94
C LEU A 40 -15.03 12.16 8.47
N SER A 41 -15.14 13.11 7.56
CA SER A 41 -15.01 12.85 6.12
C SER A 41 -13.73 13.51 5.59
N LEU A 42 -12.88 12.74 4.91
CA LEU A 42 -11.66 13.23 4.29
C LEU A 42 -11.76 13.12 2.77
N TYR A 43 -11.25 14.13 2.09
CA TYR A 43 -11.31 14.27 0.64
C TYR A 43 -9.95 14.67 0.09
N GLY A 44 -9.75 14.44 -1.21
CA GLY A 44 -8.57 14.86 -1.94
C GLY A 44 -8.14 13.88 -3.01
N ASP A 45 -7.01 14.19 -3.63
CA ASP A 45 -6.48 13.45 -4.75
C ASP A 45 -5.13 12.85 -4.36
N PHE A 46 -4.97 11.55 -4.57
CA PHE A 46 -3.71 10.84 -4.41
C PHE A 46 -3.19 10.40 -5.77
N THR A 47 -1.91 10.65 -6.00
CA THR A 47 -1.14 9.95 -7.04
C THR A 47 -0.28 8.90 -6.37
N ILE A 48 -0.33 7.65 -6.81
CA ILE A 48 0.54 6.57 -6.35
C ILE A 48 1.44 6.15 -7.51
N THR A 49 2.73 6.02 -7.27
CA THR A 49 3.67 5.49 -8.25
C THR A 49 4.20 4.13 -7.77
N LEU A 50 3.93 3.08 -8.54
CA LEU A 50 4.50 1.75 -8.36
C LEU A 50 5.63 1.55 -9.39
N LYS A 51 6.85 1.33 -8.90
CA LYS A 51 8.01 1.03 -9.75
C LYS A 51 8.15 -0.46 -9.95
N VAL A 52 8.23 -0.88 -11.20
CA VAL A 52 8.35 -2.29 -11.58
C VAL A 52 9.77 -2.54 -12.08
N LEU A 53 10.47 -3.46 -11.42
CA LEU A 53 11.85 -3.81 -11.74
C LEU A 53 11.89 -5.22 -12.34
N ASP A 54 12.19 -5.32 -13.64
CA ASP A 54 12.37 -6.61 -14.31
C ASP A 54 13.72 -7.24 -13.95
N LEU A 55 13.70 -8.27 -13.12
CA LEU A 55 14.87 -9.08 -12.75
C LEU A 55 14.83 -10.47 -13.39
N THR A 56 13.97 -10.72 -14.37
CA THR A 56 13.92 -12.02 -15.05
C THR A 56 15.19 -12.27 -15.88
N THR A 57 15.60 -13.53 -15.98
CA THR A 57 16.78 -13.95 -16.73
C THR A 57 16.60 -13.77 -18.23
N ASN A 58 15.44 -14.17 -18.75
CA ASN A 58 15.14 -14.14 -20.19
C ASN A 58 14.37 -12.89 -20.63
N GLY A 59 14.15 -11.94 -19.73
CA GLY A 59 13.27 -10.79 -19.96
C GLY A 59 11.79 -11.13 -19.82
N ALA A 60 10.99 -10.08 -19.61
CA ALA A 60 9.55 -10.18 -19.39
C ALA A 60 8.78 -9.57 -20.59
N PRO A 61 8.62 -10.28 -21.73
CA PRO A 61 8.06 -9.71 -22.96
C PRO A 61 6.63 -9.14 -22.85
N ASN A 62 5.82 -9.65 -21.91
CA ASN A 62 4.45 -9.19 -21.67
C ASN A 62 4.33 -8.21 -20.49
N LEU A 63 5.46 -7.70 -19.98
CA LEU A 63 5.50 -6.90 -18.76
C LEU A 63 4.60 -5.65 -18.85
N ASN A 64 4.64 -4.94 -19.97
CA ASN A 64 3.82 -3.74 -20.16
C ASN A 64 2.31 -4.04 -20.07
N SER A 65 1.84 -5.16 -20.63
CA SER A 65 0.44 -5.58 -20.51
C SER A 65 0.05 -5.89 -19.06
N LEU A 66 0.94 -6.56 -18.31
CA LEU A 66 0.73 -6.85 -16.90
C LEU A 66 0.69 -5.57 -16.06
N MET A 67 1.62 -4.65 -16.29
CA MET A 67 1.66 -3.34 -15.62
C MET A 67 0.42 -2.52 -15.89
N THR A 68 -0.01 -2.44 -17.15
CA THR A 68 -1.22 -1.71 -17.55
C THR A 68 -2.46 -2.28 -16.87
N PHE A 69 -2.59 -3.61 -16.84
CA PHE A 69 -3.67 -4.28 -16.12
C PHE A 69 -3.64 -3.94 -14.63
N THR A 70 -2.48 -4.07 -13.98
CA THR A 70 -2.32 -3.75 -12.56
C THR A 70 -2.68 -2.30 -12.26
N GLN A 71 -2.24 -1.35 -13.10
CA GLN A 71 -2.59 0.05 -12.96
C GLN A 71 -4.11 0.29 -12.98
N GLN A 72 -4.79 -0.30 -13.97
CA GLN A 72 -6.24 -0.18 -14.14
C GLN A 72 -7.01 -0.76 -12.96
N VAL A 73 -6.61 -1.96 -12.51
CA VAL A 73 -7.27 -2.63 -11.39
C VAL A 73 -7.05 -1.87 -10.09
N ILE A 74 -5.81 -1.49 -9.74
CA ILE A 74 -5.54 -0.70 -8.53
C ILE A 74 -6.38 0.59 -8.53
N THR A 75 -6.36 1.34 -9.63
CA THR A 75 -7.14 2.58 -9.78
C THR A 75 -8.63 2.33 -9.56
N THR A 76 -9.17 1.26 -10.14
CA THR A 76 -10.59 0.90 -10.02
C THR A 76 -10.95 0.48 -8.60
N LYS A 77 -10.09 -0.30 -7.92
CA LYS A 77 -10.36 -0.80 -6.57
C LYS A 77 -10.23 0.27 -5.50
N LEU A 78 -9.35 1.25 -5.68
CA LEU A 78 -9.21 2.40 -4.78
C LEU A 78 -10.26 3.49 -5.05
N ARG A 79 -10.95 3.46 -6.19
CA ARG A 79 -12.02 4.42 -6.51
C ARG A 79 -13.20 4.29 -5.54
N GLY A 80 -13.83 5.43 -5.25
CA GLY A 80 -15.02 5.54 -4.42
C GLY A 80 -14.71 5.65 -2.93
N GLY A 81 -13.43 5.71 -2.56
CA GLY A 81 -13.03 5.89 -1.16
C GLY A 81 -13.22 4.63 -0.31
N GLY A 82 -13.36 4.80 1.00
CA GLY A 82 -13.46 3.70 1.95
C GLY A 82 -13.95 4.18 3.31
N TYR A 83 -14.25 3.25 4.20
CA TYR A 83 -14.81 3.59 5.51
C TYR A 83 -14.14 2.79 6.62
N LYS A 84 -13.71 3.49 7.67
CA LYS A 84 -13.08 2.87 8.84
C LYS A 84 -13.78 3.32 10.11
N ASN A 85 -14.39 2.37 10.80
CA ASN A 85 -14.91 2.55 12.15
C ASN A 85 -13.81 2.40 13.19
N GLY A 86 -14.01 3.02 14.35
CA GLY A 86 -13.21 2.72 15.53
C GLY A 86 -11.86 3.42 15.58
N VAL A 87 -11.66 4.48 14.80
CA VAL A 87 -10.38 5.19 14.76
C VAL A 87 -10.23 6.02 16.03
N ILE A 88 -9.26 5.63 16.86
CA ILE A 88 -8.99 6.28 18.16
C ILE A 88 -8.06 7.47 17.94
N ILE A 89 -8.54 8.66 18.29
CA ILE A 89 -7.79 9.91 18.23
C ILE A 89 -7.75 10.51 19.63
N HIS A 90 -6.62 11.07 20.04
CA HIS A 90 -6.55 11.82 21.29
C HIS A 90 -7.55 12.98 21.29
N LYS A 91 -8.15 13.26 22.44
CA LYS A 91 -9.09 14.36 22.57
C LYS A 91 -8.35 15.69 22.43
N TYR A 92 -8.76 16.53 21.48
CA TYR A 92 -8.18 17.87 21.34
C TYR A 92 -8.75 18.81 22.40
N ASN A 93 -7.87 19.43 23.20
CA ASN A 93 -8.26 20.47 24.14
C ASN A 93 -8.18 21.83 23.44
N SER A 94 -9.32 22.37 23.03
CA SER A 94 -9.42 23.64 22.31
C SER A 94 -8.89 24.83 23.10
N ALA A 95 -9.08 24.85 24.42
CA ALA A 95 -8.60 25.92 25.29
C ALA A 95 -7.06 25.95 25.39
N LYS A 96 -6.43 24.77 25.47
CA LYS A 96 -4.97 24.62 25.59
C LYS A 96 -4.27 24.47 24.23
N LYS A 97 -5.02 24.31 23.14
CA LYS A 97 -4.53 24.00 21.79
C LYS A 97 -3.62 22.77 21.69
N ILE A 98 -3.84 21.78 22.56
CA ILE A 98 -3.03 20.55 22.62
C ILE A 98 -3.93 19.31 22.67
N PHE A 99 -3.42 18.19 22.19
CA PHE A 99 -4.03 16.89 22.40
C PHE A 99 -3.82 16.42 23.84
N ASP A 100 -4.89 15.98 24.47
CA ASP A 100 -4.84 15.29 25.76
C ASP A 100 -4.41 13.85 25.54
N LYS A 101 -3.13 13.54 25.82
CA LYS A 101 -2.57 12.19 25.67
C LYS A 101 -3.24 11.14 26.58
N THR A 102 -3.99 11.59 27.59
CA THR A 102 -4.68 10.71 28.56
C THR A 102 -6.13 10.45 28.20
N LYS A 103 -6.69 11.16 27.21
CA LYS A 103 -8.10 11.03 26.79
C LYS A 103 -8.19 10.75 25.30
N THR A 104 -9.07 9.85 24.92
CA THR A 104 -9.30 9.47 23.53
C THR A 104 -10.77 9.60 23.16
N TRP A 105 -11.01 9.77 21.87
CA TRP A 105 -12.31 9.67 21.24
C TRP A 105 -12.23 8.72 20.07
N THR A 106 -13.33 8.01 19.86
CA THR A 106 -13.48 7.06 18.78
C THR A 106 -14.28 7.71 17.67
N TYR A 107 -13.69 7.78 16.49
CA TYR A 107 -14.32 8.33 15.29
C TYR A 107 -14.58 7.24 14.27
N SER A 108 -15.64 7.45 13.50
CA SER A 108 -15.81 6.84 12.19
C SER A 108 -15.20 7.75 11.14
N ILE A 109 -14.49 7.18 10.18
CA ILE A 109 -13.83 7.94 9.12
C ILE A 109 -14.32 7.47 7.77
N ARG A 110 -14.88 8.40 7.00
CA ARG A 110 -15.23 8.24 5.59
C ARG A 110 -14.14 8.88 4.74
N TYR A 111 -13.44 8.05 3.99
CA TYR A 111 -12.46 8.50 3.02
C TYR A 111 -13.14 8.64 1.66
N ASN A 112 -12.98 9.78 1.00
CA ASN A 112 -13.55 10.12 -0.29
C ASN A 112 -12.43 10.67 -1.19
N PHE A 113 -11.48 9.80 -1.53
CA PHE A 113 -10.31 10.18 -2.32
C PHE A 113 -10.44 9.76 -3.78
N ASN A 114 -9.85 10.57 -4.66
CA ASN A 114 -9.59 10.18 -6.03
C ASN A 114 -8.17 9.65 -6.14
N PHE A 115 -7.99 8.54 -6.86
CA PHE A 115 -6.68 7.95 -7.08
C PHE A 115 -6.28 8.01 -8.54
N THR A 116 -5.06 8.47 -8.78
CA THR A 116 -4.31 8.24 -10.00
C THR A 116 -3.18 7.27 -9.66
N VAL A 117 -3.10 6.14 -10.34
CA VAL A 117 -2.01 5.19 -10.15
C VAL A 117 -1.16 5.16 -11.40
N ASN A 118 0.15 5.26 -11.22
CA ASN A 118 1.15 5.15 -12.26
C ASN A 118 1.99 3.90 -11.99
N VAL A 119 1.95 2.94 -12.91
CA VAL A 119 2.82 1.77 -12.86
C VAL A 119 3.89 1.96 -13.92
N ILE A 120 5.13 2.20 -13.47
CA ILE A 120 6.25 2.53 -14.35
C ILE A 120 7.34 1.47 -14.26
N GLN A 121 7.96 1.14 -15.38
CA GLN A 121 9.11 0.26 -15.39
C GLN A 121 10.36 1.08 -15.09
N ILE A 122 11.20 0.56 -14.22
CA ILE A 122 12.56 1.06 -13.98
C ILE A 122 13.58 0.03 -14.47
N ASN A 123 14.75 0.51 -14.87
CA ASN A 123 15.82 -0.32 -15.39
C ASN A 123 16.97 -0.47 -14.40
N MET A 124 17.09 0.44 -13.43
CA MET A 124 18.18 0.48 -12.47
C MET A 124 17.69 0.74 -11.04
N LEU A 125 18.39 0.19 -10.05
CA LEU A 125 18.11 0.43 -8.63
C LEU A 125 18.27 1.90 -8.23
N THR A 126 19.11 2.66 -8.93
CA THR A 126 19.32 4.11 -8.69
C THR A 126 18.09 4.95 -9.00
N GLU A 127 17.12 4.41 -9.73
CA GLU A 127 15.84 5.06 -9.98
C GLU A 127 14.88 4.96 -8.78
N ILE A 128 15.18 4.10 -7.81
CA ILE A 128 14.43 3.97 -6.54
C ILE A 128 14.93 5.03 -5.54
N LYS A 129 14.01 5.77 -4.92
CA LYS A 129 14.31 6.84 -3.97
C LYS A 129 13.52 6.64 -2.68
N GLY A 130 14.17 6.87 -1.54
CA GLY A 130 13.54 6.82 -0.22
C GLY A 130 12.73 5.54 -0.03
N ASN A 131 11.41 5.71 0.16
CA ASN A 131 10.46 4.64 0.42
C ASN A 131 9.53 4.34 -0.78
N ASP A 132 9.97 4.42 -2.03
CA ASP A 132 9.11 4.10 -3.19
C ASP A 132 8.47 2.71 -3.07
N PHE A 133 7.22 2.55 -3.57
CA PHE A 133 6.67 1.22 -3.79
C PHE A 133 7.38 0.55 -4.97
N VAL A 134 7.86 -0.67 -4.73
CA VAL A 134 8.57 -1.47 -5.73
C VAL A 134 7.94 -2.85 -5.86
N LEU A 135 7.69 -3.26 -7.11
CA LEU A 135 7.32 -4.61 -7.49
C LEU A 135 8.46 -5.21 -8.32
N ALA A 136 9.24 -6.12 -7.72
CA ALA A 136 10.27 -6.87 -8.41
C ALA A 136 9.66 -8.06 -9.17
N VAL A 137 10.07 -8.24 -10.43
CA VAL A 137 9.63 -9.35 -11.26
C VAL A 137 10.77 -10.35 -11.37
N VAL A 138 10.56 -11.56 -10.88
CA VAL A 138 11.59 -12.61 -10.80
C VAL A 138 11.20 -13.84 -11.64
N ASP A 139 12.17 -14.71 -11.93
CA ASP A 139 11.90 -15.94 -12.70
C ASP A 139 11.02 -16.91 -11.90
N SER A 140 11.31 -17.05 -10.60
CA SER A 140 10.50 -17.87 -9.69
C SER A 140 10.70 -17.48 -8.22
N ILE A 141 9.72 -17.86 -7.39
CA ILE A 141 9.76 -17.76 -5.93
C ILE A 141 9.81 -19.19 -5.38
N GLY A 142 10.73 -19.47 -4.47
CA GLY A 142 10.90 -20.79 -3.85
C GLY A 142 10.19 -20.96 -2.51
N HIS A 143 9.63 -19.87 -1.96
CA HIS A 143 8.92 -19.90 -0.69
C HIS A 143 7.66 -20.76 -0.75
N GLN A 144 7.52 -21.59 0.29
CA GLN A 144 6.36 -22.44 0.51
C GLN A 144 5.80 -22.17 1.90
N PHE A 145 4.49 -22.30 2.03
CA PHE A 145 3.77 -22.16 3.29
C PHE A 145 2.73 -23.28 3.42
N THR A 146 2.34 -23.58 4.66
CA THR A 146 1.27 -24.53 4.93
C THR A 146 -0.03 -23.75 5.15
N ASP A 147 -1.07 -24.06 4.39
CA ASP A 147 -2.39 -23.43 4.57
C ASP A 147 -3.07 -23.89 5.87
N ARG A 148 -4.16 -23.22 6.26
CA ARG A 148 -4.94 -23.58 7.46
C ARG A 148 -5.49 -25.01 7.48
N TYR A 149 -5.44 -25.71 6.34
CA TYR A 149 -5.87 -27.10 6.17
C TYR A 149 -4.69 -28.08 6.15
N GLY A 150 -3.47 -27.63 6.43
CA GLY A 150 -2.28 -28.47 6.48
C GLY A 150 -1.65 -28.78 5.12
N ARG A 151 -2.05 -28.10 4.04
CA ARG A 151 -1.53 -28.36 2.69
C ARG A 151 -0.40 -27.40 2.36
N ASN A 152 0.68 -27.92 1.79
CA ASN A 152 1.79 -27.10 1.31
C ASN A 152 1.40 -26.38 0.02
N GLN A 153 1.60 -25.07 0.01
CA GLN A 153 1.34 -24.17 -1.09
C GLN A 153 2.65 -23.51 -1.54
N SER A 154 2.71 -23.15 -2.82
CA SER A 154 3.82 -22.38 -3.38
C SER A 154 3.41 -20.92 -3.58
N SER A 155 4.36 -20.01 -3.35
CA SER A 155 4.08 -18.57 -3.44
C SER A 155 4.20 -18.07 -4.86
N ALA A 156 3.18 -17.35 -5.33
CA ALA A 156 3.18 -16.71 -6.65
C ALA A 156 3.65 -15.25 -6.59
N GLY A 157 3.49 -14.62 -5.43
CA GLY A 157 4.08 -13.36 -5.03
C GLY A 157 4.47 -13.40 -3.55
N LEU A 158 5.26 -12.42 -3.14
CA LEU A 158 5.67 -12.20 -1.75
C LEU A 158 5.91 -10.72 -1.51
N THR A 159 5.65 -10.28 -0.29
CA THR A 159 5.80 -8.90 0.14
C THR A 159 6.48 -8.80 1.50
N GLN A 160 7.11 -7.66 1.77
CA GLN A 160 7.52 -7.31 3.14
C GLN A 160 6.42 -6.57 3.92
N GLY A 161 5.26 -6.32 3.31
CA GLY A 161 4.15 -5.57 3.91
C GLY A 161 4.51 -4.10 4.18
N GLU A 162 3.53 -3.33 4.65
CA GLU A 162 3.71 -1.98 5.23
C GLU A 162 4.71 -1.06 4.49
N GLY A 163 4.45 -0.83 3.20
CA GLY A 163 5.28 0.02 2.33
C GLY A 163 6.63 -0.56 1.94
N GLY A 164 6.91 -1.81 2.29
CA GLY A 164 8.05 -2.57 1.82
C GLY A 164 7.93 -2.99 0.34
N PRO A 165 9.03 -3.51 -0.23
CA PRO A 165 9.03 -4.08 -1.56
C PRO A 165 8.15 -5.33 -1.64
N ALA A 166 7.59 -5.55 -2.82
CA ALA A 166 6.92 -6.79 -3.18
C ALA A 166 7.59 -7.43 -4.40
N THR A 167 7.34 -8.73 -4.59
CA THR A 167 7.94 -9.55 -5.63
C THR A 167 6.88 -10.46 -6.24
N VAL A 168 6.94 -10.68 -7.55
CA VAL A 168 6.09 -11.64 -8.26
C VAL A 168 6.90 -12.54 -9.18
N SER A 169 6.51 -13.81 -9.24
CA SER A 169 6.99 -14.72 -10.27
C SER A 169 6.36 -14.35 -11.61
N TYR A 170 7.18 -14.09 -12.63
CA TYR A 170 6.70 -13.65 -13.95
C TYR A 170 5.69 -14.61 -14.56
N ASN A 171 6.00 -15.91 -14.58
CA ASN A 171 5.13 -16.92 -15.17
C ASN A 171 3.82 -17.08 -14.39
N SER A 172 3.85 -16.90 -13.07
CA SER A 172 2.63 -16.94 -12.25
C SER A 172 1.77 -15.70 -12.52
N TRP A 173 2.38 -14.52 -12.60
CA TRP A 173 1.67 -13.27 -12.87
C TRP A 173 1.04 -13.25 -14.28
N GLN A 174 1.68 -13.89 -15.26
CA GLN A 174 1.07 -14.10 -16.58
C GLN A 174 -0.20 -14.95 -16.52
N LYS A 175 -0.20 -16.02 -15.72
CA LYS A 175 -1.36 -16.91 -15.55
C LYS A 175 -2.49 -16.24 -14.77
N ASN A 176 -2.14 -15.47 -13.74
CA ASN A 176 -3.10 -14.68 -12.97
C ASN A 176 -2.59 -13.25 -12.79
N LYS A 177 -3.14 -12.35 -13.60
CA LYS A 177 -2.74 -10.93 -13.62
C LYS A 177 -3.04 -10.19 -12.31
N HIS A 178 -3.93 -10.72 -11.46
CA HIS A 178 -4.28 -10.10 -10.18
C HIS A 178 -3.21 -10.26 -9.11
N ILE A 179 -2.24 -11.17 -9.28
CA ILE A 179 -1.15 -11.35 -8.32
C ILE A 179 -0.40 -10.04 -8.08
N GLY A 180 -0.05 -9.30 -9.14
CA GLY A 180 0.63 -8.00 -8.99
C GLY A 180 -0.20 -6.95 -8.24
N VAL A 181 -1.53 -7.04 -8.29
CA VAL A 181 -2.43 -6.15 -7.53
C VAL A 181 -2.49 -6.58 -6.06
N HIS A 182 -2.63 -7.88 -5.81
CA HIS A 182 -2.65 -8.49 -4.48
C HIS A 182 -1.37 -8.14 -3.70
N GLU A 183 -0.21 -8.37 -4.32
CA GLU A 183 1.09 -8.03 -3.71
C GLU A 183 1.23 -6.54 -3.42
N PHE A 184 0.74 -5.68 -4.33
CA PHE A 184 0.73 -4.25 -4.09
C PHE A 184 -0.16 -3.87 -2.91
N PHE A 185 -1.31 -4.52 -2.72
CA PHE A 185 -2.21 -4.24 -1.60
C PHE A 185 -1.65 -4.66 -0.25
N HIS A 186 -0.81 -5.69 -0.19
CA HIS A 186 -0.03 -5.95 1.01
C HIS A 186 0.95 -4.80 1.35
N THR A 187 1.51 -4.12 0.34
CA THR A 187 2.33 -2.92 0.60
C THR A 187 1.50 -1.77 1.18
N LEU A 188 0.17 -1.80 1.02
CA LEU A 188 -0.77 -0.89 1.68
C LEU A 188 -1.34 -1.47 2.99
N SER A 189 -0.67 -2.47 3.57
CA SER A 189 -1.00 -3.10 4.85
C SER A 189 -2.33 -3.87 4.87
N LEU A 190 -2.78 -4.39 3.72
CA LEU A 190 -3.81 -5.43 3.75
C LEU A 190 -3.20 -6.79 4.01
N ASP A 191 -3.80 -7.54 4.91
CA ASP A 191 -3.40 -8.92 5.19
C ASP A 191 -4.12 -9.90 4.26
N ASP A 192 -3.55 -11.09 4.18
CA ASP A 192 -4.18 -12.23 3.54
C ASP A 192 -5.49 -12.63 4.22
N ILE A 193 -6.44 -13.08 3.40
CA ILE A 193 -7.69 -13.69 3.85
C ILE A 193 -7.57 -15.21 3.67
N GLU A 194 -7.54 -15.93 4.77
CA GLU A 194 -7.53 -17.41 4.77
C GLU A 194 -8.94 -18.04 4.74
N ASP A 195 -9.96 -17.23 4.93
CA ASP A 195 -11.35 -17.67 5.02
C ASP A 195 -11.91 -18.11 3.66
N SER A 196 -12.19 -19.40 3.50
CA SER A 196 -12.71 -20.00 2.27
C SER A 196 -14.05 -19.41 1.81
N ASP A 197 -14.84 -18.87 2.73
CA ASP A 197 -16.13 -18.25 2.40
C ASP A 197 -15.94 -16.89 1.72
N LYS A 198 -14.70 -16.37 1.72
CA LYS A 198 -14.28 -15.12 1.11
C LYS A 198 -13.40 -15.35 -0.13
N LYS A 199 -13.50 -16.52 -0.78
CA LYS A 199 -12.82 -16.81 -2.06
C LYS A 199 -13.09 -15.81 -3.17
N ASN A 200 -14.17 -15.05 -3.09
CA ASN A 200 -14.48 -14.00 -4.06
C ASN A 200 -13.68 -12.69 -3.84
N ARG A 201 -12.81 -12.63 -2.82
CA ARG A 201 -12.01 -11.47 -2.45
C ARG A 201 -10.63 -11.52 -3.09
N LEU A 202 -10.15 -10.34 -3.48
CA LEU A 202 -8.82 -10.19 -4.09
C LEU A 202 -7.70 -10.58 -3.13
N MET A 203 -7.85 -10.28 -1.84
CA MET A 203 -6.86 -10.65 -0.81
C MET A 203 -6.99 -12.09 -0.31
N TYR A 204 -7.79 -12.94 -0.98
CA TYR A 204 -7.79 -14.38 -0.66
C TYR A 204 -6.45 -14.99 -1.05
N HIS A 205 -5.79 -15.65 -0.10
CA HIS A 205 -4.38 -16.01 -0.18
C HIS A 205 -4.05 -17.16 -1.15
N LEU A 206 -5.06 -17.97 -1.53
CA LEU A 206 -4.87 -19.07 -2.47
C LEU A 206 -5.24 -18.67 -3.90
N GLY A 207 -4.53 -19.28 -4.86
CA GLY A 207 -4.71 -19.02 -6.28
C GLY A 207 -6.03 -19.53 -6.89
N ASP A 208 -6.93 -20.13 -6.10
CA ASP A 208 -8.25 -20.61 -6.53
C ASP A 208 -9.38 -19.62 -6.16
N ASN A 209 -9.05 -18.34 -6.02
CA ASN A 209 -10.04 -17.31 -5.77
C ASN A 209 -11.11 -17.26 -6.89
N SER A 210 -12.38 -17.17 -6.48
CA SER A 210 -13.55 -17.16 -7.38
C SER A 210 -13.93 -15.75 -7.84
N GLY A 211 -13.23 -14.73 -7.35
CA GLY A 211 -13.53 -13.33 -7.59
C GLY A 211 -12.39 -12.43 -7.13
N GLN A 212 -12.55 -11.13 -7.38
CA GLN A 212 -11.48 -10.14 -7.19
C GLN A 212 -12.04 -8.88 -6.53
N THR A 213 -12.96 -9.05 -5.58
CA THR A 213 -13.65 -7.94 -4.89
C THR A 213 -12.84 -7.44 -3.69
N ILE A 214 -13.05 -6.18 -3.32
CA ILE A 214 -12.48 -5.54 -2.13
C ILE A 214 -13.64 -4.88 -1.39
N SER A 215 -13.80 -5.11 -0.08
CA SER A 215 -14.84 -4.43 0.72
C SER A 215 -14.44 -3.03 1.13
N ASP A 216 -15.43 -2.25 1.51
CA ASP A 216 -15.23 -0.91 2.06
C ASP A 216 -14.36 -0.90 3.32
N THR A 217 -14.38 -1.98 4.13
CA THR A 217 -13.48 -2.13 5.28
C THR A 217 -12.02 -2.27 4.83
N GLU A 218 -11.72 -3.16 3.88
CA GLU A 218 -10.35 -3.29 3.33
C GLU A 218 -9.89 -1.98 2.67
N LYS A 219 -10.78 -1.29 1.94
CA LYS A 219 -10.46 0.06 1.44
C LYS A 219 -10.16 1.00 2.60
N GLY A 220 -10.99 1.00 3.65
CA GLY A 220 -10.77 1.78 4.86
C GLY A 220 -9.42 1.50 5.51
N ASP A 221 -8.96 0.26 5.52
CA ASP A 221 -7.67 -0.17 6.07
C ASP A 221 -6.49 0.36 5.24
N MET A 222 -6.53 0.20 3.91
CA MET A 222 -5.52 0.77 3.01
C MET A 222 -5.44 2.29 3.12
N LEU A 223 -6.59 2.95 3.18
CA LEU A 223 -6.67 4.40 3.28
C LEU A 223 -6.17 4.88 4.65
N ASN A 224 -6.49 4.15 5.71
CA ASN A 224 -5.95 4.42 7.03
C ASN A 224 -4.42 4.25 7.09
N PHE A 225 -3.86 3.25 6.39
CA PHE A 225 -2.42 3.09 6.23
C PHE A 225 -1.80 4.33 5.54
N ILE A 226 -2.35 4.75 4.39
CA ILE A 226 -1.89 5.95 3.67
C ILE A 226 -1.93 7.19 4.59
N MET A 227 -2.96 7.31 5.41
CA MET A 227 -3.16 8.40 6.37
C MET A 227 -2.25 8.34 7.61
N LYS A 228 -1.84 7.14 8.06
CA LYS A 228 -0.90 6.97 9.19
C LYS A 228 0.45 7.60 8.87
N TYR A 229 1.00 7.29 7.70
CA TYR A 229 2.26 7.89 7.24
C TYR A 229 2.16 9.42 7.13
N MET A 230 1.01 9.95 6.74
CA MET A 230 0.77 11.39 6.71
C MET A 230 0.84 12.07 8.09
N THR A 231 0.48 11.36 9.16
CA THR A 231 0.51 11.91 10.52
C THR A 231 1.93 11.87 11.11
N ASP A 232 2.70 10.84 10.79
CA ASP A 232 4.09 10.68 11.25
C ASP A 232 5.07 11.63 10.53
N ILE A 233 4.75 12.00 9.29
CA ILE A 233 5.46 13.02 8.50
C ILE A 233 5.58 14.34 9.28
N THR A 234 4.60 14.73 10.10
CA THR A 234 4.64 16.00 10.88
C THR A 234 5.60 15.99 12.08
N LYS A 235 6.27 14.87 12.40
CA LYS A 235 7.07 14.70 13.62
C LYS A 235 8.60 14.70 13.41
N GLY A 236 9.11 14.84 12.19
CA GLY A 236 10.56 14.88 11.96
C GLY A 236 10.96 14.84 10.48
N ASN A 237 12.16 15.34 10.18
CA ASN A 237 12.73 15.56 8.84
C ASN A 237 12.29 14.54 7.78
N HIS A 238 11.75 15.06 6.68
CA HIS A 238 11.08 14.34 5.60
C HIS A 238 12.02 13.62 4.63
N SER A 239 12.84 12.76 5.19
CA SER A 239 13.26 11.51 4.57
C SER A 239 13.13 10.53 5.73
N ASN A 240 12.29 9.51 5.62
CA ASN A 240 12.37 8.43 6.59
C ASN A 240 13.70 7.71 6.29
N VAL A 241 14.80 8.22 6.87
CA VAL A 241 16.18 7.80 6.59
C VAL A 241 16.35 6.30 6.88
N ASP A 242 15.48 5.75 7.73
CA ASP A 242 15.46 4.35 8.13
C ASP A 242 14.67 3.42 7.18
N LEU A 243 13.89 3.95 6.22
CA LEU A 243 13.21 3.18 5.17
C LEU A 243 13.93 3.38 3.83
N ASN A 244 15.09 2.73 3.70
CA ASN A 244 15.82 2.63 2.45
C ASN A 244 15.24 1.47 1.63
N THR A 245 14.29 1.75 0.71
CA THR A 245 13.66 0.72 -0.15
C THR A 245 14.70 -0.10 -0.90
N VAL A 246 15.81 0.51 -1.34
CA VAL A 246 16.90 -0.23 -2.02
C VAL A 246 17.51 -1.27 -1.09
N ASN A 247 17.84 -0.89 0.15
CA ASN A 247 18.38 -1.83 1.14
C ASN A 247 17.36 -2.89 1.55
N ARG A 248 16.09 -2.52 1.74
CA ARG A 248 15.01 -3.47 2.02
C ARG A 248 14.85 -4.48 0.90
N LEU A 249 14.84 -4.02 -0.35
CA LEU A 249 14.78 -4.88 -1.53
C LEU A 249 15.99 -5.79 -1.63
N LYS A 250 17.20 -5.28 -1.33
CA LYS A 250 18.43 -6.11 -1.26
C LYS A 250 18.33 -7.20 -0.20
N THR A 251 17.91 -6.86 1.01
CA THR A 251 17.73 -7.85 2.08
C THR A 251 16.65 -8.86 1.72
N PHE A 252 15.54 -8.39 1.16
CA PHE A 252 14.40 -9.22 0.78
C PHE A 252 14.76 -10.22 -0.31
N LEU A 253 15.34 -9.75 -1.42
CA LEU A 253 15.69 -10.59 -2.57
C LEU A 253 16.85 -11.55 -2.29
N ASN A 254 17.74 -11.21 -1.35
CA ASN A 254 18.83 -12.09 -0.93
C ASN A 254 18.47 -13.00 0.26
N ASN A 255 17.25 -12.93 0.79
CA ASN A 255 16.83 -13.83 1.86
C ASN A 255 16.72 -15.27 1.32
N PRO A 256 17.55 -16.21 1.80
CA PRO A 256 17.58 -17.58 1.28
C PRO A 256 16.26 -18.33 1.49
N THR A 257 15.49 -17.99 2.54
CA THR A 257 14.20 -18.62 2.86
C THR A 257 13.13 -18.34 1.81
N ASN A 258 13.27 -17.25 1.04
CA ASN A 258 12.31 -16.90 0.00
C ASN A 258 12.58 -17.64 -1.33
N GLY A 259 13.81 -18.15 -1.50
CA GLY A 259 14.19 -18.95 -2.67
C GLY A 259 14.04 -18.24 -4.02
N PHE A 260 14.23 -16.91 -4.06
CA PHE A 260 14.07 -16.14 -5.29
C PHE A 260 15.11 -16.53 -6.35
N LYS A 261 14.65 -16.78 -7.58
CA LYS A 261 15.52 -16.94 -8.76
C LYS A 261 15.35 -15.74 -9.66
N PHE A 262 16.43 -15.02 -9.91
CA PHE A 262 16.44 -13.80 -10.71
C PHE A 262 17.84 -13.51 -11.25
N ASN A 263 17.91 -12.66 -12.26
CA ASN A 263 19.14 -12.18 -12.85
C ASN A 263 19.86 -11.19 -11.92
N LYS A 264 20.85 -11.68 -11.18
CA LYS A 264 21.66 -10.88 -10.27
C LYS A 264 22.42 -9.74 -10.97
N ALA A 265 22.72 -9.85 -12.27
CA ALA A 265 23.41 -8.79 -12.99
C ALA A 265 22.52 -7.56 -13.20
N LYS A 266 21.21 -7.76 -13.42
CA LYS A 266 20.21 -6.66 -13.45
C LYS A 266 19.98 -6.03 -12.07
N PHE A 267 20.45 -6.66 -11.00
CA PHE A 267 20.27 -6.23 -9.61
C PHE A 267 21.54 -5.60 -8.98
N ARG A 268 22.62 -5.49 -9.75
CA ARG A 268 23.85 -4.79 -9.33
C ARG A 268 23.77 -3.33 -9.73
#